data_AF-A0A554LQB4-F1
#
_entry.id   AF-A0A554LQB4-F1
#
_cell.length_a   1.000
_cell.length_b   1.000
_cell.length_c   1.000
_cell.angle_alpha   90.00
_cell.angle_beta   90.00
_cell.angle_gamma   90.00
#
_symmetry.space_group_name_H-M   'P 1'
#
loop_
_entity.id
_entity.type
_entity.pdbx_description
1 polymer ?
#
loop_
_entity_poly.entity_id
_entity_poly.type
_entity_poly.pdbx_seq_one_letter_code
_entity_poly.pdbx_strand_id
1 'polypeptide(L)'
;MKKLLSQIAAATAGLWLASSFVPGVLVRLYPESNLFGVALTSQWQIFLVLGIILGLINFFRGIFSLIISITMIWFLDIMFEEIYIPLWWPLLWTTLIIFSLNLAIQKFLTEKK
;
A
#
# COMPACT_ATOMS: atom_id res chain seq x y z
N MET A 1 -9.94 15.34 5.97
CA MET A 1 -9.28 14.42 6.94
C MET A 1 -9.80 12.99 6.86
N LYS A 2 -11.12 12.73 7.01
CA LYS A 2 -11.69 11.37 6.91
C LYS A 2 -11.29 10.61 5.63
N LYS A 3 -11.33 11.29 4.48
CA LYS A 3 -10.94 10.74 3.17
C LYS A 3 -9.45 10.36 3.07
N LEU A 4 -8.57 11.08 3.76
CA LEU A 4 -7.13 10.81 3.74
C LEU A 4 -6.82 9.62 4.64
N LEU A 5 -7.38 9.61 5.86
CA LEU A 5 -7.26 8.48 6.79
C LEU A 5 -7.83 7.19 6.21
N SER A 6 -8.97 7.26 5.50
CA SER A 6 -9.53 6.09 4.82
C SER A 6 -8.63 5.54 3.72
N GLN A 7 -7.90 6.40 3.01
CA GLN A 7 -6.97 5.98 1.96
C GLN A 7 -5.70 5.37 2.53
N ILE A 8 -5.15 5.92 3.60
CA ILE A 8 -4.03 5.32 4.33
C ILE A 8 -4.45 3.96 4.88
N ALA A 9 -5.60 3.87 5.56
CA ALA A 9 -6.11 2.61 6.08
C ALA A 9 -6.33 1.57 4.98
N ALA A 10 -6.91 1.97 3.83
CA ALA A 10 -7.10 1.10 2.68
C ALA A 10 -5.77 0.63 2.07
N ALA A 11 -4.77 1.50 1.98
CA ALA A 11 -3.47 1.16 1.44
C ALA A 11 -2.68 0.23 2.37
N THR A 12 -2.66 0.51 3.68
CA THR A 12 -2.04 -0.36 4.68
C THR A 12 -2.70 -1.74 4.70
N ALA A 13 -4.03 -1.79 4.82
CA ALA A 13 -4.76 -3.05 4.85
C ALA A 13 -4.65 -3.80 3.52
N GLY A 14 -4.63 -3.07 2.40
CA GLY A 14 -4.49 -3.65 1.06
C GLY A 14 -3.12 -4.22 0.78
N LEU A 15 -2.05 -3.57 1.21
CA LEU A 15 -0.70 -4.14 1.16
C LEU A 15 -0.60 -5.40 2.01
N TRP A 16 -1.14 -5.36 3.23
CA TRP A 16 -1.14 -6.52 4.13
C TRP A 16 -1.91 -7.70 3.53
N LEU A 17 -3.12 -7.46 3.01
CA LEU A 17 -3.92 -8.48 2.32
C LEU A 17 -3.21 -8.99 1.07
N ALA A 18 -2.63 -8.11 0.26
CA ALA A 18 -1.90 -8.52 -0.93
C ALA A 18 -0.70 -9.43 -0.58
N SER A 19 0.06 -9.11 0.48
CA SER A 19 1.16 -9.96 0.95
C SER A 19 0.71 -11.32 1.47
N SER A 20 -0.55 -11.45 1.89
CA SER A 20 -1.12 -12.69 2.42
C SER A 20 -1.75 -13.56 1.33
N PHE A 21 -2.36 -12.95 0.32
CA PHE A 21 -3.18 -13.64 -0.68
C PHE A 21 -2.57 -13.73 -2.08
N VAL A 22 -1.59 -12.87 -2.40
CA VAL A 22 -0.98 -12.82 -3.72
C VAL A 22 0.38 -13.52 -3.68
N PRO A 23 0.53 -14.67 -4.36
CA PRO A 23 1.81 -15.36 -4.44
C PRO A 23 2.88 -14.45 -5.05
N GLY A 24 4.05 -14.40 -4.41
CA GLY A 24 5.19 -13.60 -4.86
C GLY A 24 5.28 -12.21 -4.24
N VAL A 25 4.23 -11.69 -3.61
CA VAL A 25 4.33 -10.45 -2.81
C VAL A 25 4.98 -10.79 -1.48
N LEU A 26 6.19 -10.28 -1.26
CA LEU A 26 6.93 -10.49 -0.02
C LEU A 26 7.12 -9.16 0.68
N VAL A 27 6.83 -9.14 1.97
CA VAL A 27 7.18 -8.02 2.86
C VAL A 27 8.03 -8.60 3.97
N ARG A 28 9.31 -8.24 4.01
CA ARG A 28 10.30 -8.80 4.93
C ARG A 28 10.91 -7.70 5.79
N LEU A 29 11.12 -8.03 7.06
CA LEU A 29 11.87 -7.20 7.98
C LEU A 29 13.34 -7.62 7.91
N TYR A 30 14.23 -6.68 7.58
CA TYR A 30 15.67 -6.93 7.67
C TYR A 30 16.20 -6.41 9.01
N PRO A 31 17.22 -7.07 9.60
CA PRO A 31 17.87 -6.60 10.83
C PRO A 31 18.44 -5.18 10.71
N GLU A 32 18.85 -4.80 9.49
CA GLU A 32 19.42 -3.49 9.16
C GLU A 32 18.37 -2.50 8.61
N SER A 33 17.08 -2.86 8.61
CA SER A 33 16.01 -2.02 8.08
C SER A 33 15.89 -0.71 8.88
N ASN A 34 16.41 0.37 8.29
CA ASN A 34 16.35 1.73 8.82
C ASN A 34 15.66 2.64 7.81
N LEU A 35 14.53 3.23 8.21
CA LEU A 35 13.74 4.08 7.34
C LEU A 35 13.86 5.53 7.81
N PHE A 36 14.59 6.35 7.04
CA PHE A 36 14.97 7.73 7.43
C PHE A 36 15.67 7.82 8.81
N GLY A 37 16.45 6.81 9.19
CA GLY A 37 17.14 6.75 10.48
C GLY A 37 16.31 6.20 11.65
N VAL A 38 15.07 5.76 11.38
CA VAL A 38 14.25 5.02 12.35
C VAL A 38 14.37 3.53 12.08
N ALA A 39 14.84 2.78 13.08
CA ALA A 39 14.91 1.33 12.99
C ALA A 39 13.50 0.73 12.95
N LEU A 40 13.23 -0.04 11.90
CA LEU A 40 12.00 -0.81 11.78
C LEU A 40 12.17 -2.06 12.64
N THR A 41 11.39 -2.18 13.71
CA THR A 41 11.49 -3.30 14.67
C THR A 41 10.44 -4.37 14.42
N SER A 42 9.45 -4.11 13.55
CA SER A 42 8.33 -5.02 13.32
C SER A 42 7.73 -4.87 11.93
N GLN A 43 7.22 -5.98 11.36
CA GLN A 43 6.64 -6.01 10.03
C GLN A 43 5.40 -5.11 9.87
N TRP A 44 4.59 -4.92 10.93
CA TRP A 44 3.44 -4.01 10.89
C TRP A 44 3.84 -2.54 10.72
N GLN A 45 5.04 -2.14 11.16
CA GLN A 45 5.57 -0.79 10.95
C GLN A 45 5.88 -0.57 9.48
N ILE A 46 6.43 -1.59 8.79
CA ILE A 46 6.66 -1.56 7.34
C ILE A 46 5.33 -1.33 6.61
N PHE A 47 4.30 -2.13 6.90
CA PHE A 47 2.99 -1.95 6.28
C PHE A 47 2.39 -0.57 6.53
N LEU A 48 2.52 -0.02 7.75
CA LEU A 48 2.03 1.32 8.05
C LEU A 48 2.79 2.41 7.30
N VAL A 49 4.12 2.36 7.29
CA VAL A 49 4.93 3.37 6.60
C VAL A 49 4.60 3.38 5.11
N LEU A 50 4.60 2.21 4.49
CA LEU A 50 4.28 2.07 3.07
C LEU A 50 2.84 2.43 2.76
N GLY A 51 1.91 2.05 3.63
CA GLY A 51 0.50 2.42 3.52
C GLY A 51 0.25 3.91 3.70
N ILE A 52 1.01 4.60 4.56
CA ILE A 52 0.99 6.07 4.68
C ILE A 52 1.49 6.70 3.39
N ILE A 53 2.63 6.24 2.86
CA ILE A 53 3.20 6.77 1.61
C ILE A 53 2.21 6.56 0.46
N LEU A 54 1.72 5.33 0.24
CA LEU A 54 0.73 5.02 -0.79
C LEU A 54 -0.59 5.78 -0.59
N GLY A 55 -1.09 5.85 0.64
CA GLY A 55 -2.34 6.52 0.97
C GLY A 55 -2.27 8.03 0.71
N LEU A 56 -1.15 8.67 1.06
CA LEU A 56 -0.90 10.08 0.73
C LEU A 56 -0.82 10.28 -0.79
N ILE A 57 -0.06 9.45 -1.49
CA ILE A 57 0.08 9.55 -2.96
C ILE A 57 -1.28 9.36 -3.66
N ASN A 58 -2.06 8.36 -3.25
CA ASN A 58 -3.39 8.11 -3.79
C ASN A 58 -4.37 9.27 -3.49
N PHE A 59 -4.17 9.98 -2.38
CA PHE A 59 -5.03 11.10 -2.00
C PHE A 59 -4.85 12.28 -2.95
N PHE A 60 -3.61 12.57 -3.35
CA PHE A 60 -3.29 13.65 -4.28
C PHE A 60 -3.67 13.32 -5.73
N ARG A 61 -3.62 12.04 -6.13
CA ARG A 61 -3.81 11.64 -7.55
C ARG A 61 -5.25 11.29 -7.92
N GLY A 62 -6.14 11.09 -6.95
CA GLY A 62 -7.51 10.65 -7.19
C GLY A 62 -7.59 9.18 -7.64
N ILE A 63 -8.80 8.61 -7.62
CA ILE A 63 -9.07 7.16 -7.78
C ILE A 63 -8.86 6.67 -9.23
N PHE A 64 -8.69 7.57 -10.20
CA PHE A 64 -8.99 7.29 -11.62
C PHE A 64 -7.82 6.80 -12.48
N SER A 65 -6.63 6.59 -11.94
CA SER A 65 -5.55 6.02 -12.73
C SER A 65 -4.93 4.83 -12.03
N LEU A 66 -5.47 3.65 -12.33
CA LEU A 66 -4.88 2.37 -11.93
C LEU A 66 -3.43 2.25 -12.38
N ILE A 67 -3.10 2.77 -13.57
CA ILE A 67 -1.73 2.83 -14.12
C ILE A 67 -0.81 3.59 -13.18
N ILE A 68 -1.28 4.71 -12.66
CA ILE A 68 -0.58 5.54 -11.70
C ILE A 68 -0.31 4.78 -10.39
N SER A 69 -1.30 4.06 -9.85
CA SER A 69 -1.12 3.25 -8.64
C SER A 69 -0.14 2.10 -8.87
N ILE A 70 -0.22 1.42 -10.02
CA ILE A 70 0.74 0.41 -10.49
C ILE A 70 2.16 0.99 -10.49
N THR A 71 2.37 2.14 -11.13
CA THR A 71 3.68 2.80 -11.17
C THR A 71 4.18 3.18 -9.78
N MET A 72 3.30 3.60 -8.86
CA MET A 72 3.72 3.95 -7.49
C MET A 72 4.08 2.73 -6.66
N ILE A 73 3.33 1.64 -6.77
CA ILE A 73 3.65 0.40 -6.07
C ILE A 73 4.99 -0.16 -6.58
N TRP A 74 5.21 -0.13 -7.90
CA TRP A 74 6.48 -0.48 -8.51
C TRP A 74 7.62 0.44 -8.07
N PHE A 75 7.35 1.74 -7.94
CA PHE A 75 8.33 2.70 -7.44
C PHE A 75 8.72 2.40 -5.98
N LEU A 76 7.77 2.06 -5.12
CA LEU A 76 8.07 1.67 -3.74
C LEU A 76 8.85 0.36 -3.65
N ASP A 77 8.54 -0.61 -4.51
CA ASP A 77 9.29 -1.86 -4.64
C ASP A 77 10.77 -1.61 -4.99
N ILE A 78 11.05 -0.59 -5.82
CA ILE A 78 12.43 -0.18 -6.14
C ILE A 78 13.08 0.61 -5.00
N MET A 79 12.31 1.43 -4.29
CA MET A 79 12.84 2.29 -3.23
C MET A 79 13.14 1.55 -1.93
N PHE A 80 12.41 0.49 -1.63
CA PHE A 80 12.43 -0.19 -0.34
C PHE A 80 12.73 -1.68 -0.52
N GLU A 81 13.87 -2.13 -0.01
CA GLU A 81 14.27 -3.55 -0.04
C GLU A 81 13.31 -4.44 0.77
N GLU A 82 12.57 -3.86 1.72
CA GLU A 82 11.59 -4.52 2.57
C GLU A 82 10.37 -5.06 1.79
N ILE A 83 10.08 -4.52 0.61
CA ILE A 83 9.02 -5.01 -0.26
C ILE A 83 9.65 -5.69 -1.47
N TYR A 84 9.09 -6.82 -1.85
CA TYR A 84 9.30 -7.40 -3.16
C TYR A 84 7.96 -7.74 -3.81
N ILE A 85 7.66 -7.09 -4.92
CA ILE A 85 6.46 -7.32 -5.75
C ILE A 85 6.91 -7.63 -7.18
N PRO A 86 6.87 -8.90 -7.61
CA PRO A 86 7.25 -9.26 -8.96
C PRO A 86 6.43 -8.52 -10.01
N LEU A 87 7.05 -8.26 -11.16
CA LEU A 87 6.39 -7.58 -12.27
C LEU A 87 5.19 -8.36 -12.83
N TRP A 88 4.25 -7.59 -13.37
CA TRP A 88 3.01 -8.00 -14.05
C TRP A 88 1.91 -8.53 -13.15
N TRP A 89 1.93 -9.81 -12.77
CA TRP A 89 0.77 -10.41 -12.08
C TRP A 89 0.62 -9.94 -10.63
N PRO A 90 1.64 -10.06 -9.76
CA PRO A 90 1.51 -9.65 -8.37
C PRO A 90 1.21 -8.16 -8.22
N LEU A 91 1.83 -7.34 -9.06
CA LEU A 91 1.64 -5.90 -9.06
C LEU A 91 0.23 -5.45 -9.48
N LEU A 92 -0.38 -6.15 -10.44
CA LEU A 92 -1.76 -5.90 -10.82
C LEU A 92 -2.72 -6.32 -9.69
N TRP A 93 -2.51 -7.51 -9.09
CA TRP A 93 -3.32 -8.00 -7.98
C TRP A 93 -3.22 -7.12 -6.74
N THR A 94 -2.02 -6.66 -6.37
CA THR A 94 -1.82 -5.72 -5.24
C THR A 94 -2.59 -4.43 -5.47
N THR A 95 -2.52 -3.88 -6.68
CA THR A 95 -3.24 -2.67 -7.05
C THR A 95 -4.76 -2.88 -6.96
N LEU A 96 -5.28 -3.99 -7.50
CA LEU A 96 -6.71 -4.29 -7.46
C LEU A 96 -7.22 -4.49 -6.03
N ILE A 97 -6.44 -5.14 -5.16
CA ILE A 97 -6.79 -5.31 -3.74
C ILE A 97 -6.86 -3.95 -3.04
N ILE A 98 -5.82 -3.12 -3.19
CA ILE A 98 -5.79 -1.77 -2.61
C ILE A 98 -6.96 -0.93 -3.13
N PHE A 99 -7.23 -0.97 -4.43
CA PHE A 99 -8.32 -0.25 -5.06
C PHE A 99 -9.69 -0.71 -4.54
N SER A 100 -9.92 -2.03 -4.49
CA SER A 100 -11.19 -2.61 -4.03
C SER A 100 -11.47 -2.27 -2.57
N LEU A 101 -10.45 -2.33 -1.71
CA LEU A 101 -10.56 -1.89 -0.31
C LEU A 101 -10.81 -0.40 -0.20
N ASN A 102 -10.13 0.40 -1.02
CA ASN A 102 -10.36 1.84 -1.02
C ASN A 102 -11.80 2.17 -1.42
N LEU A 103 -12.35 1.50 -2.43
CA LEU A 103 -13.77 1.64 -2.81
C LEU A 103 -14.71 1.19 -1.68
N ALA A 104 -14.47 0.01 -1.09
CA ALA A 104 -15.30 -0.49 0.00
C ALA A 104 -15.28 0.46 1.20
N ILE A 105 -14.10 0.87 1.66
CA ILE A 105 -13.92 1.76 2.80
C ILE A 105 -14.53 3.14 2.52
N GLN A 106 -14.32 3.70 1.32
CA GLN A 106 -14.93 4.98 0.97
C GLN A 106 -16.46 4.87 0.92
N LYS A 107 -16.99 3.78 0.37
CA LYS A 107 -18.43 3.52 0.37
C LYS A 107 -18.99 3.50 1.79
N PHE A 108 -18.42 2.68 2.68
CA PHE A 108 -18.90 2.56 4.07
C PHE A 108 -18.70 3.84 4.92
N LEU A 109 -17.58 4.56 4.77
CA LEU A 109 -17.26 5.72 5.59
C LEU A 109 -17.76 7.06 5.02
N THR A 110 -18.07 7.13 3.72
CA THR A 110 -18.43 8.37 3.01
C THR A 110 -19.88 8.38 2.52
N GLU A 111 -20.57 7.23 2.39
CA GLU A 111 -22.02 7.20 2.05
C GLU A 111 -22.95 7.75 3.14
N LYS A 112 -22.44 8.09 4.34
CA LYS A 112 -23.18 8.97 5.26
C LYS A 112 -23.00 10.44 4.84
N LYS A 113 -23.55 10.80 3.68
CA LYS A 113 -23.88 12.19 3.35
C LYS A 113 -25.13 12.25 2.51
#